data_AF-A0A952EU32-F1
#
_entry.id   AF-A0A952EU32-F1
#
_cell.length_a   1.000
_cell.length_b   1.000
_cell.length_c   1.000
_cell.angle_alpha   90.00
_cell.angle_beta   90.00
_cell.angle_gamma   90.00
#
_symmetry.space_group_name_H-M   'P 1'
#
loop_
_entity.id
_entity.type
_entity.pdbx_description
1 polymer ?
#
loop_
_entity_poly.entity_id
_entity_poly.type
_entity_poly.pdbx_seq_one_letter_code
_entity_poly.pdbx_strand_id
1 'polypeptide(L)'
;MTSTLASLGQQALHELGDVFKQVKDDAADALIDAIIAAKHIAVYGCGREGLAIKGFAMRLFHLGLDVHVVGDMTVPHFGQGDLLIVTAGTGHLNSGEAFIKAA
;
A
#
# COMPACT_ATOMS: atom_id res chain seq x y z
N MET A 1 11.53 29.04 15.48
CA MET A 1 11.86 27.64 15.82
C MET A 1 12.67 27.07 14.68
N THR A 2 13.98 26.96 14.83
CA THR A 2 14.88 26.35 13.83
C THR A 2 15.02 24.87 14.15
N SER A 3 14.13 24.05 13.58
CA SER A 3 14.35 22.60 13.54
C SER A 3 15.64 22.31 12.76
N THR A 4 16.50 21.45 13.31
CA THR A 4 17.70 20.96 12.62
C THR A 4 17.38 19.67 11.88
N LEU A 5 18.18 19.30 10.88
CA LEU A 5 18.03 18.01 10.19
C LEU A 5 18.07 16.84 11.18
N ALA A 6 18.97 16.91 12.17
CA ALA A 6 19.08 15.90 13.22
C ALA A 6 17.81 15.81 14.08
N SER A 7 17.23 16.94 14.49
CA SER A 7 16.00 16.94 15.29
C SER A 7 14.79 16.43 14.50
N LEU A 8 14.71 16.74 13.19
CA LEU A 8 13.65 16.24 12.31
C LEU A 8 13.78 14.73 12.08
N GLY A 9 15.00 14.23 11.87
CA GLY A 9 15.25 12.80 11.73
C GLY A 9 14.89 12.02 13.01
N GLN A 10 15.26 12.55 14.18
CA GLN A 10 14.90 11.93 15.46
C GLN A 10 13.39 11.92 15.69
N GLN A 11 12.70 13.00 15.31
CA GLN A 11 11.25 13.08 15.38
C GLN A 11 10.60 12.00 14.50
N ALA A 12 11.03 11.84 13.25
CA ALA A 12 10.49 10.83 12.34
C ALA A 12 10.68 9.39 12.87
N LEU A 13 11.86 9.08 13.43
CA LEU A 13 12.11 7.77 14.05
C LEU A 13 11.22 7.52 15.26
N HIS A 14 10.98 8.55 16.08
CA HIS A 14 10.08 8.46 17.23
C HIS A 14 8.64 8.18 16.80
N GLU A 15 8.12 8.94 15.82
CA GLU A 15 6.78 8.75 15.27
C GLU A 15 6.59 7.33 14.69
N LEU A 16 7.59 6.82 13.95
CA LEU A 16 7.58 5.44 13.46
C LEU A 16 7.54 4.42 14.62
N GLY A 17 8.35 4.64 15.66
CA GLY A 17 8.35 3.78 16.84
C GLY A 17 7.00 3.73 17.55
N ASP A 18 6.30 4.86 17.65
CA ASP A 18 4.97 4.93 18.28
C ASP A 18 3.88 4.24 17.46
N VAL A 19 4.00 4.21 16.12
CA VAL A 19 3.13 3.41 15.26
C VAL A 19 3.34 1.93 15.56
N PHE A 20 4.58 1.43 15.53
CA PHE A 20 4.85 0.00 15.74
C PHE A 20 4.51 -0.50 17.15
N LYS A 21 4.50 0.36 18.17
CA LYS A 21 4.00 0.00 19.52
C LYS A 21 2.50 -0.31 19.55
N GLN A 22 1.72 0.19 18.59
CA GLN A 22 0.27 0.03 18.52
C GLN A 22 -0.15 -1.05 17.53
N VAL A 23 0.75 -1.45 16.62
CA VAL A 23 0.52 -2.52 15.66
C VAL A 23 0.68 -3.85 16.39
N LYS A 24 -0.32 -4.72 16.27
CA LYS A 24 -0.25 -6.08 16.81
C LYS A 24 0.70 -6.94 15.97
N ASP A 25 1.30 -7.95 16.59
CA ASP A 25 2.24 -8.85 15.91
C ASP A 25 1.61 -9.58 14.69
N ASP A 26 0.30 -9.82 14.74
CA ASP A 26 -0.50 -10.50 13.71
C ASP A 26 -1.19 -9.54 12.72
N ALA A 27 -0.94 -8.23 12.83
CA ALA A 27 -1.69 -7.21 12.08
C ALA A 27 -1.54 -7.33 10.56
N ALA A 28 -0.49 -8.00 10.08
CA ALA A 28 -0.23 -8.21 8.66
C ALA A 28 -0.77 -9.54 8.12
N ASP A 29 -1.14 -10.50 8.98
CA ASP A 29 -1.41 -11.88 8.57
C ASP A 29 -2.55 -11.96 7.56
N ALA A 30 -3.67 -11.26 7.82
CA ALA A 30 -4.80 -11.23 6.91
C ALA A 30 -4.46 -10.63 5.53
N LEU A 31 -3.56 -9.63 5.49
CA LEU A 31 -3.09 -9.05 4.24
C LEU A 31 -2.18 -10.02 3.49
N ILE A 32 -1.30 -10.71 4.20
CA ILE A 32 -0.40 -11.72 3.64
C ILE A 32 -1.22 -12.87 3.04
N ASP A 33 -2.20 -13.39 3.76
CA ASP A 33 -3.09 -14.45 3.30
C ASP A 33 -3.86 -14.02 2.03
N ALA A 34 -4.38 -12.80 2.01
CA ALA A 34 -5.06 -12.25 0.84
C ALA A 34 -4.11 -12.13 -0.36
N ILE A 35 -2.87 -11.69 -0.16
CA ILE A 35 -1.86 -11.58 -1.22
C ILE A 35 -1.50 -12.95 -1.79
N ILE A 36 -1.35 -13.97 -0.93
CA ILE A 36 -1.00 -15.33 -1.35
C ILE A 36 -2.16 -15.99 -2.12
N ALA A 37 -3.41 -15.71 -1.73
CA ALA A 37 -4.59 -16.28 -2.35
C ALA A 37 -5.02 -15.60 -3.67
N ALA A 38 -4.53 -14.39 -3.94
CA ALA A 38 -4.95 -13.59 -5.09
C ALA A 38 -4.46 -14.19 -6.41
N LYS A 39 -5.33 -14.18 -7.43
CA LYS A 39 -4.95 -14.52 -8.82
C LYS A 39 -4.15 -13.38 -9.44
N HIS A 40 -4.70 -12.18 -9.42
CA HIS A 40 -4.02 -10.94 -9.79
C HIS A 40 -4.10 -9.93 -8.63
N ILE A 41 -3.08 -9.11 -8.47
CA ILE A 41 -3.02 -8.04 -7.47
C ILE A 41 -3.01 -6.71 -8.20
N ALA A 42 -3.90 -5.80 -7.84
CA ALA A 42 -3.85 -4.42 -8.30
C ALA A 42 -3.57 -3.51 -7.11
N VAL A 43 -2.67 -2.55 -7.28
CA VAL A 43 -2.38 -1.57 -6.25
C VAL A 43 -2.72 -0.15 -6.69
N TYR A 44 -3.21 0.66 -5.77
CA TYR A 44 -3.52 2.06 -6.03
C TYR A 44 -3.16 2.96 -4.84
N GLY A 45 -2.59 4.13 -5.16
CA GLY A 45 -2.29 5.18 -4.20
C GLY A 45 -2.00 6.49 -4.93
N CYS A 46 -2.17 7.62 -4.24
CA CYS A 46 -1.93 8.95 -4.80
C CYS A 46 -0.73 9.64 -4.14
N GLY A 47 -0.06 10.55 -4.87
CA GLY A 47 1.05 11.35 -4.34
C GLY A 47 2.21 10.50 -3.83
N ARG A 48 2.70 10.80 -2.61
CA ARG A 48 3.83 10.09 -1.98
C ARG A 48 3.49 8.63 -1.65
N GLU A 49 2.26 8.35 -1.27
CA GLU A 49 1.79 6.98 -1.03
C GLU A 49 1.74 6.18 -2.32
N GLY A 50 1.35 6.82 -3.43
CA GLY A 50 1.45 6.25 -4.76
C GLY A 50 2.87 5.80 -5.13
N LEU A 51 3.90 6.57 -4.75
CA LEU A 51 5.30 6.18 -4.96
C LEU A 51 5.69 4.98 -4.08
N ALA A 52 5.29 5.00 -2.80
CA ALA A 52 5.57 3.91 -1.87
C ALA A 52 4.93 2.60 -2.33
N ILE A 53 3.66 2.63 -2.75
CA ILE A 53 2.96 1.42 -3.16
C ILE A 53 3.41 0.90 -4.53
N LYS A 54 3.91 1.75 -5.43
CA LYS A 54 4.62 1.30 -6.64
C LYS A 54 5.89 0.53 -6.29
N GLY A 55 6.66 0.99 -5.31
CA GLY A 55 7.83 0.24 -4.80
C GLY A 55 7.44 -1.11 -4.18
N PHE A 56 6.30 -1.16 -3.48
CA PHE A 56 5.74 -2.42 -2.98
C PHE A 56 5.33 -3.37 -4.11
N ALA A 57 4.61 -2.89 -5.13
CA ALA A 57 4.27 -3.68 -6.32
C ALA A 57 5.50 -4.23 -7.02
N MET A 58 6.57 -3.44 -7.19
CA MET A 58 7.82 -3.94 -7.75
C MET A 58 8.39 -5.12 -6.94
N ARG A 59 8.29 -5.07 -5.61
CA ARG A 59 8.80 -6.17 -4.77
C ARG A 59 7.91 -7.42 -4.88
N LEU A 60 6.59 -7.26 -4.92
CA LEU A 60 5.66 -8.38 -5.16
C LEU A 60 5.92 -9.04 -6.52
N PHE A 61 6.15 -8.25 -7.57
CA PHE A 61 6.53 -8.74 -8.89
C PHE A 61 7.83 -9.55 -8.85
N HIS A 62 8.87 -9.04 -8.17
CA HIS A 62 10.12 -9.78 -7.98
C HIS A 62 9.97 -11.07 -7.16
N LEU A 63 8.91 -11.20 -6.35
CA LEU A 63 8.57 -12.44 -5.65
C LEU A 63 7.77 -13.43 -6.53
N GLY A 64 7.49 -13.09 -7.79
CA GLY A 64 6.79 -13.93 -8.75
C GLY A 64 5.26 -13.80 -8.71
N LEU A 65 4.74 -12.79 -8.01
CA LEU A 65 3.30 -12.51 -7.96
C LEU A 65 2.88 -11.68 -9.18
N ASP A 66 1.67 -11.91 -9.68
CA ASP A 66 1.11 -11.15 -10.78
C ASP A 66 0.46 -9.86 -10.24
N VAL A 67 1.19 -8.76 -10.33
CA VAL A 67 0.84 -7.49 -9.70
C VAL A 67 0.92 -6.34 -10.68
N HIS A 68 -0.07 -5.45 -10.61
CA HIS A 68 -0.22 -4.32 -11.50
C HIS A 68 -0.53 -3.05 -10.71
N VAL A 69 -0.26 -1.90 -11.31
CA VAL A 69 -0.56 -0.59 -10.71
C VAL A 69 -1.74 0.02 -11.44
N VAL A 70 -2.81 0.33 -10.71
CA VAL A 70 -4.02 0.94 -11.28
C VAL A 70 -3.66 2.26 -11.96
N GLY A 71 -4.07 2.39 -13.22
CA GLY A 71 -3.75 3.52 -14.10
C GLY A 71 -2.66 3.22 -15.14
N ASP A 72 -1.93 2.12 -15.01
CA ASP A 72 -1.03 1.64 -16.06
C ASP A 72 -1.80 0.82 -17.12
N MET A 73 -1.32 0.88 -18.37
CA MET A 73 -1.95 0.21 -19.53
C MET A 73 -1.86 -1.33 -19.46
N THR A 74 -1.14 -1.87 -18.49
CA THR A 74 -0.85 -3.31 -18.33
C THR A 74 -1.77 -4.01 -17.33
N VAL A 75 -2.67 -3.28 -16.66
CA VAL A 75 -3.62 -3.87 -15.70
C VAL A 75 -4.61 -4.76 -16.47
N PRO A 76 -4.69 -6.07 -16.15
CA PRO A 76 -5.62 -6.98 -16.80
C PRO A 76 -7.07 -6.72 -16.36
N HIS A 77 -8.01 -7.46 -16.94
CA HIS A 77 -9.37 -7.45 -16.43
C HIS A 77 -9.38 -7.96 -14.98
N PHE A 78 -9.92 -7.14 -14.07
CA PHE A 78 -9.95 -7.41 -12.64
C PHE A 78 -11.33 -7.90 -12.21
N GLY A 79 -11.40 -8.97 -11.43
CA GLY A 79 -12.66 -9.56 -11.01
C GLY A 79 -12.50 -10.63 -9.93
N GLN A 80 -13.35 -11.65 -10.00
CA GLN A 80 -13.48 -12.61 -8.90
C GLN A 80 -12.18 -13.42 -8.65
N GLY A 81 -11.66 -13.27 -7.43
CA GLY A 81 -10.43 -13.92 -6.96
C GLY A 81 -9.19 -13.04 -7.08
N ASP A 82 -9.34 -11.78 -7.50
CA ASP A 82 -8.27 -10.79 -7.52
C ASP A 82 -8.29 -9.92 -6.25
N LEU A 83 -7.17 -9.23 -5.98
CA LEU A 83 -6.99 -8.40 -4.79
C LEU A 83 -6.63 -6.96 -5.15
N LEU A 84 -7.51 -6.01 -4.79
CA LEU A 84 -7.23 -4.58 -4.87
C LEU A 84 -6.68 -4.06 -3.53
N ILE A 85 -5.48 -3.48 -3.54
CA ILE A 85 -4.87 -2.81 -2.37
C ILE A 85 -4.85 -1.30 -2.61
N VAL A 86 -5.55 -0.57 -1.75
CA VAL A 86 -5.62 0.90 -1.81
C VAL A 86 -4.96 1.51 -0.57
N THR A 87 -4.04 2.46 -0.78
CA THR A 87 -3.46 3.27 0.31
C THR A 87 -4.12 4.64 0.38
N ALA A 88 -4.53 5.04 1.60
CA ALA A 88 -5.01 6.39 1.89
C ALA A 88 -4.64 6.78 3.33
N GLY A 89 -3.61 7.61 3.52
CA GLY A 89 -3.16 8.02 4.85
C GLY A 89 -4.16 8.85 5.64
N THR A 90 -5.07 9.56 4.95
CA THR A 90 -6.19 10.28 5.58
C THR A 90 -7.38 9.38 5.92
N GLY A 91 -7.32 8.09 5.57
CA GLY A 91 -8.43 7.15 5.67
C GLY A 91 -9.49 7.31 4.58
N HIS A 92 -9.36 8.31 3.70
CA HIS A 92 -10.30 8.58 2.62
C HIS A 92 -9.60 9.12 1.38
N LEU A 93 -9.87 8.51 0.23
CA LEU A 93 -9.37 8.90 -1.07
C LEU A 93 -10.44 8.65 -2.14
N ASN A 94 -11.07 9.72 -2.65
CA ASN A 94 -12.18 9.64 -3.61
C ASN A 94 -11.93 8.67 -4.77
N SER A 95 -10.74 8.73 -5.37
CA SER A 95 -10.38 7.83 -6.48
C SER A 95 -10.20 6.39 -6.02
N GLY A 96 -9.63 6.18 -4.84
CA GLY A 96 -9.51 4.85 -4.22
C GLY A 96 -10.87 4.23 -3.94
N GLU A 97 -11.82 5.00 -3.40
CA GLU A 97 -13.18 4.55 -3.17
C GLU A 97 -13.93 4.20 -4.45
N ALA A 98 -13.69 4.95 -5.53
CA ALA A 98 -14.26 4.64 -6.83
C ALA A 98 -13.78 3.28 -7.34
N PHE A 99 -12.49 2.96 -7.16
CA PHE A 99 -11.95 1.65 -7.53
C PHE A 99 -12.47 0.53 -6.61
N ILE A 100 -12.57 0.75 -5.30
CA ILE A 100 -13.14 -0.23 -4.36
C ILE A 100 -14.59 -0.56 -4.72
N LYS A 101 -15.38 0.40 -5.18
CA LYS A 101 -16.77 0.17 -5.62
C LYS A 101 -16.89 -0.54 -6.97
N ALA A 102 -15.83 -0.50 -7.78
CA ALA A 102 -15.81 -1.06 -9.13
C ALA A 102 -15.16 -2.46 -9.18
N ALA A 103 -14.35 -2.82 -8.18
CA ALA A 103 -13.76 -4.13 -7.97
C ALA A 103 -14.76 -5.12 -7.34
#